data_AF-A0A531JG92-F1
#
_entry.id   AF-A0A531JG92-F1
#
_cell.length_a   1.000
_cell.length_b   1.000
_cell.length_c   1.000
_cell.angle_alpha   90.00
_cell.angle_beta   90.00
_cell.angle_gamma   90.00
#
_symmetry.space_group_name_H-M   'P 1'
#
loop_
_entity.id
_entity.type
_entity.pdbx_description
1 polymer ?
#
loop_
_entity_poly.entity_id
_entity_poly.type
_entity_poly.pdbx_seq_one_letter_code
_entity_poly.pdbx_strand_id
1 'polypeptide(L)' 'MTTKRSVLVTGATGQQGGAVARALLSSGHGVKALTRRPDSDAARQLSSAGAEI' A
#
# COMPACT_ATOMS: atom_id res chain seq x y z
N MET A 1 -0.31 -23.05 3.66
CA MET A 1 0.66 -22.03 3.20
C MET A 1 -0.10 -20.87 2.59
N THR A 2 0.05 -19.66 3.09
CA THR A 2 -0.52 -18.46 2.45
C THR A 2 0.37 -18.06 1.29
N THR A 3 -0.14 -18.11 0.07
CA THR A 3 0.57 -17.67 -1.13
C THR A 3 0.77 -16.16 -1.07
N LYS A 4 2.02 -15.69 -1.24
CA LYS A 4 2.32 -14.28 -1.39
C LYS A 4 1.70 -13.77 -2.70
N ARG A 5 0.93 -12.68 -2.63
CA ARG A 5 0.27 -12.05 -3.78
C ARG A 5 0.79 -10.64 -3.97
N SER A 6 0.74 -10.15 -5.20
CA SER A 6 0.93 -8.74 -5.53
C SER A 6 -0.44 -8.10 -5.71
N VAL A 7 -0.73 -7.03 -4.98
CA VAL A 7 -2.06 -6.40 -4.94
C VAL A 7 -1.94 -4.92 -5.29
N LEU A 8 -2.74 -4.46 -6.26
CA LEU A 8 -2.92 -3.03 -6.52
C LEU A 8 -4.01 -2.49 -5.59
N VAL A 9 -3.68 -1.48 -4.81
CA VAL A 9 -4.62 -0.77 -3.94
C VAL A 9 -4.89 0.61 -4.54
N THR A 10 -6.14 0.86 -4.91
CA THR A 10 -6.60 2.19 -5.33
C THR A 10 -7.02 3.01 -4.12
N GLY A 11 -6.89 4.34 -4.21
CA GLY A 11 -7.17 5.19 -3.06
C GLY A 11 -6.31 4.86 -1.84
N ALA A 12 -5.09 4.34 -2.06
CA ALA A 12 -4.20 3.84 -1.02
C ALA A 12 -3.82 4.92 0.00
N THR A 13 -3.81 6.19 -0.39
CA THR A 13 -3.55 7.32 0.51
C THR A 13 -4.80 7.79 1.28
N GLY A 14 -5.97 7.22 1.00
CA GLY A 14 -7.21 7.48 1.74
C GLY A 14 -7.36 6.57 2.97
N GLN A 15 -8.45 6.78 3.73
CA GLN A 15 -8.68 6.06 4.99
C GLN A 15 -8.78 4.54 4.79
N GLN A 16 -9.65 4.09 3.88
CA GLN A 16 -9.88 2.67 3.64
C GLN A 16 -8.71 2.03 2.91
N GLY A 17 -8.31 2.59 1.77
CA GLY A 17 -7.21 2.07 0.97
C GLY A 17 -5.90 2.01 1.76
N GLY A 18 -5.63 3.01 2.61
CA GLY A 18 -4.43 3.02 3.45
C GLY A 18 -4.45 1.93 4.53
N ALA A 19 -5.60 1.69 5.15
CA ALA A 19 -5.76 0.60 6.12
C ALA A 19 -5.54 -0.76 5.44
N VAL A 20 -6.12 -0.95 4.25
CA VAL A 20 -5.95 -2.18 3.45
C VAL A 20 -4.49 -2.38 3.03
N ALA A 21 -3.83 -1.34 2.50
CA ALA A 21 -2.44 -1.41 2.08
C ALA A 21 -1.51 -1.82 3.23
N ARG A 22 -1.68 -1.21 4.42
CA ARG A 22 -0.92 -1.57 5.62
C ARG A 22 -1.19 -3.00 6.06
N ALA A 23 -2.45 -3.45 6.07
CA ALA A 23 -2.79 -4.82 6.46
C ALA A 23 -2.19 -5.86 5.51
N LEU A 24 -2.21 -5.59 4.19
CA LEU A 24 -1.61 -6.46 3.18
C LEU A 24 -0.08 -6.55 3.33
N LEU A 25 0.59 -5.41 3.53
CA LEU A 25 2.03 -5.37 3.80
C LEU A 25 2.40 -6.15 5.06
N SER A 26 1.68 -5.92 6.18
CA SER A 26 1.88 -6.67 7.43
C SER A 26 1.63 -8.18 7.29
N SER A 27 0.78 -8.57 6.35
CA SER A 27 0.51 -9.98 6.02
C SER A 27 1.54 -10.59 5.05
N GLY A 28 2.58 -9.82 4.68
CA GLY A 28 3.68 -10.25 3.81
C GLY A 28 3.36 -10.21 2.32
N HIS A 29 2.26 -9.59 1.91
CA HIS A 29 1.90 -9.39 0.51
C HIS A 29 2.65 -8.20 -0.10
N GLY A 30 2.89 -8.26 -1.42
CA GLY A 30 3.39 -7.12 -2.17
C GLY A 30 2.24 -6.14 -2.45
N VAL A 31 2.47 -4.85 -2.26
CA VAL A 31 1.46 -3.82 -2.49
C VAL A 31 1.98 -2.78 -3.48
N LYS A 32 1.16 -2.49 -4.51
CA LYS A 32 1.28 -1.33 -5.38
C LYS A 32 0.18 -0.34 -5.01
N ALA A 33 0.52 0.88 -4.64
CA ALA A 33 -0.37 1.86 -4.04
C ALA A 33 -0.63 3.01 -5.02
N LEU A 34 -1.72 2.95 -5.77
CA LEU A 34 -2.06 3.99 -6.74
C LEU A 34 -2.41 5.31 -6.03
N THR A 35 -1.64 6.35 -6.32
CA THR A 35 -1.88 7.72 -5.86
C THR A 35 -1.68 8.72 -7.00
N ARG A 36 -2.39 9.85 -6.93
CA ARG A 36 -2.17 10.99 -7.85
C ARG A 36 -1.03 11.90 -7.40
N ARG A 37 -0.59 11.77 -6.14
CA ARG A 37 0.46 12.60 -5.51
C ARG A 37 1.48 11.68 -4.83
N PRO A 38 2.48 11.16 -5.56
CA PRO A 38 3.47 10.22 -5.03
C PRO A 38 4.41 10.85 -3.99
N ASP A 39 4.52 12.17 -3.99
CA ASP A 39 5.33 12.98 -3.08
C ASP A 39 4.62 13.38 -1.78
N SER A 40 3.32 13.06 -1.64
CA SER A 40 2.55 13.36 -0.43
C SER A 40 3.01 12.55 0.79
N ASP A 41 2.79 13.08 2.00
CA ASP A 41 3.20 12.40 3.23
C ASP A 41 2.59 11.00 3.38
N ALA A 42 1.32 10.83 3.01
CA ALA A 42 0.66 9.52 3.03
C ALA A 42 1.31 8.52 2.06
N ALA A 43 1.74 8.98 0.88
CA ALA A 43 2.44 8.14 -0.09
C ALA A 43 3.85 7.77 0.40
N ARG A 44 4.59 8.73 0.99
CA ARG A 44 5.90 8.48 1.60
C ARG A 44 5.82 7.49 2.77
N GLN A 45 4.78 7.59 3.60
CA GLN A 45 4.52 6.65 4.70
C GLN A 45 4.27 5.23 4.17
N LEU A 46 3.46 5.07 3.11
CA LEU A 46 3.23 3.77 2.49
C LEU A 46 4.50 3.21 1.84
N SER A 47 5.29 4.06 1.17
CA SER A 47 6.57 3.66 0.59
C SER A 47 7.55 3.17 1.66
N SER A 48 7.64 3.90 2.76
CA SER A 48 8.47 3.53 3.92
C SER A 48 8.00 2.22 4.58
N ALA A 49 6.71 1.90 4.48
CA ALA A 49 6.15 0.63 4.94
C ALA A 49 6.37 -0.53 3.94
N GLY A 50 6.94 -0.27 2.75
CA GLY A 50 7.27 -1.27 1.75
C GLY A 50 6.31 -1.36 0.56
N ALA A 51 5.38 -0.41 0.40
CA ALA A 51 4.57 -0.31 -0.82
C ALA A 51 5.38 0.30 -1.98
N GLU A 52 5.13 -0.20 -3.19
CA GLU A 52 5.46 0.49 -4.44
C GLU A 52 4.40 1.57 -4.68
N ILE A 53 4.79 2.83 -4.93
CA ILE A 53 3.87 3.98 -5.08
C ILE A 53 3.65 4.33 -6.55
#